data_AF-W6JJW9-F1
#
_entry.id   AF-W6JJW9-F1
#
_cell.length_a   1.000
_cell.length_b   1.000
_cell.length_c   1.000
_cell.angle_alpha   90.00
_cell.angle_beta   90.00
_cell.angle_gamma   90.00
#
_symmetry.space_group_name_H-M   'P 1'
#
loop_
_entity.id
_entity.type
_entity.pdbx_description
1 polymer ?
#
loop_
_entity_poly.entity_id
_entity_poly.type
_entity_poly.pdbx_seq_one_letter_code
_entity_poly.pdbx_strand_id
1 'polypeptide(L)'
;MNAIHRSDMAVIGTWRDNIRTDAEMGKKWFAKHGMNELVNDVVSRCPTKALQIKDAKDVRKDAHISSVALNDSQCLEIDNKDCV
;
A
#
# COMPACT_ATOMS: atom_id res chain seq x y z
N MET A 1 6.48 -12.07 -20.46
CA MET A 1 5.97 -13.42 -20.73
C MET A 1 6.08 -14.19 -19.41
N ASN A 2 4.98 -14.46 -18.74
CA ASN A 2 4.98 -14.81 -17.31
C ASN A 2 4.59 -16.28 -17.09
N ALA A 3 4.85 -16.83 -15.90
CA ALA A 3 4.64 -18.24 -15.59
C ALA A 3 3.20 -18.74 -15.89
N ILE A 4 2.19 -17.88 -15.70
CA ILE A 4 0.78 -18.14 -16.01
C ILE A 4 0.56 -18.50 -17.49
N HIS A 5 1.33 -17.91 -18.41
CA HIS A 5 1.10 -18.06 -19.86
C HIS A 5 1.95 -19.17 -20.50
N ARG A 6 2.79 -19.89 -19.73
CA ARG A 6 3.85 -20.76 -20.27
C ARG A 6 3.95 -22.14 -19.59
N SER A 7 3.00 -22.48 -18.73
CA SER A 7 3.07 -23.73 -17.95
C SER A 7 1.68 -24.36 -17.93
N ASP A 8 1.61 -25.69 -18.10
CA ASP A 8 0.35 -26.44 -17.96
C ASP A 8 -0.17 -26.40 -16.52
N MET A 9 0.72 -26.26 -15.53
CA MET A 9 0.37 -26.03 -14.12
C MET A 9 1.35 -25.06 -13.47
N ALA A 10 0.90 -23.85 -13.18
CA ALA A 10 1.70 -22.82 -12.50
C ALA A 10 1.35 -22.74 -11.00
N VAL A 11 2.35 -22.90 -10.14
CA VAL A 11 2.23 -22.66 -8.69
C VAL A 11 2.79 -21.28 -8.40
N ILE A 12 1.95 -20.36 -7.94
CA ILE A 12 2.31 -18.97 -7.67
C ILE A 12 2.07 -18.69 -6.19
N GLY A 13 3.17 -18.48 -5.46
CA GLY A 13 3.12 -18.18 -4.04
C GLY A 13 2.53 -16.79 -3.76
N THR A 14 1.78 -16.70 -2.67
CA THR A 14 1.27 -15.46 -2.10
C THR A 14 1.34 -15.53 -0.58
N TRP A 15 0.99 -14.44 0.08
CA TRP A 15 0.86 -14.35 1.53
C TRP A 15 -0.60 -14.11 1.93
N ARG A 16 -0.92 -14.28 3.22
CA ARG A 16 -2.26 -14.07 3.79
C ARG A 16 -2.25 -13.08 4.97
N ASP A 17 -1.07 -12.68 5.44
CA ASP A 17 -0.89 -11.67 6.47
C ASP A 17 -0.93 -10.24 5.90
N ASN A 18 -0.81 -9.25 6.78
CA ASN A 18 -0.84 -7.85 6.41
C ASN A 18 0.46 -7.41 5.72
N ILE A 19 0.34 -6.47 4.78
CA ILE A 19 1.49 -5.78 4.18
C ILE A 19 2.28 -5.08 5.30
N ARG A 20 3.59 -5.35 5.33
CA ARG A 20 4.52 -4.73 6.28
C ARG A 20 4.87 -3.32 5.81
N THR A 21 4.82 -2.36 6.73
CA THR A 21 5.05 -0.95 6.44
C THR A 21 6.27 -0.41 7.18
N ASP A 22 7.01 0.49 6.52
CA ASP A 22 8.17 1.19 7.08
C ASP A 22 7.98 2.70 6.92
N ALA A 23 7.84 3.40 8.06
CA ALA A 23 7.62 4.83 8.08
C ALA A 23 8.88 5.63 7.72
N GLU A 24 10.09 5.14 8.01
CA GLU A 24 11.33 5.84 7.66
C GLU A 24 11.51 5.87 6.15
N MET A 25 11.31 4.73 5.49
CA MET A 25 11.37 4.65 4.03
C MET A 25 10.22 5.42 3.36
N GLY A 26 9.01 5.34 3.93
CA GLY A 26 7.86 6.11 3.45
C GLY A 26 8.11 7.62 3.44
N LYS A 27 8.68 8.17 4.53
CA LYS A 27 9.05 9.59 4.62
C LYS A 27 10.13 9.98 3.62
N LYS A 28 11.18 9.16 3.45
CA LYS A 28 12.26 9.41 2.48
C LYS A 28 11.74 9.45 1.05
N TRP A 29 10.84 8.52 0.70
CA TRP A 29 10.22 8.49 -0.62
C TRP A 29 9.30 9.71 -0.82
N PHE A 30 8.45 10.01 0.16
CA PHE A 30 7.53 11.15 0.09
C PHE A 30 8.26 12.50 -0.04
N ALA A 31 9.40 12.68 0.64
CA ALA A 31 10.20 13.90 0.53
C ALA A 31 10.76 14.14 -0.88
N LYS A 32 10.99 13.08 -1.67
CA LYS A 32 11.52 13.17 -3.03
C LYS A 32 10.43 13.34 -4.10
N HIS A 33 9.28 12.71 -3.90
CA HIS A 33 8.23 12.55 -4.92
C HIS A 33 6.98 13.42 -4.65
N GLY A 34 6.70 13.69 -3.38
CA GLY A 34 5.57 14.53 -2.96
C GLY A 34 4.20 13.88 -3.16
N MET A 35 3.15 14.68 -2.92
CA MET A 35 1.77 14.18 -2.85
C MET A 35 1.17 13.81 -4.22
N ASN A 36 1.43 14.62 -5.25
CA ASN A 36 0.84 14.40 -6.56
C ASN A 36 1.28 13.06 -7.15
N GLU A 37 2.57 12.71 -7.01
CA GLU A 37 3.09 11.43 -7.49
C GLU A 37 2.56 10.27 -6.66
N LEU A 38 2.48 10.40 -5.33
CA LEU A 38 1.87 9.38 -4.48
C LEU A 38 0.44 9.06 -4.90
N VAL A 39 -0.38 10.08 -5.14
CA VAL A 39 -1.78 9.88 -5.54
C VAL A 39 -1.86 9.28 -6.94
N ASN A 40 -1.14 9.83 -7.91
CA ASN A 40 -1.27 9.45 -9.31
C ASN A 40 -0.61 8.12 -9.67
N ASP A 41 0.43 7.72 -8.95
CA ASP A 41 1.21 6.52 -9.29
C ASP A 41 1.06 5.37 -8.29
N VAL A 42 0.62 5.63 -7.06
CA VAL A 42 0.42 4.58 -6.05
C VAL A 42 -1.07 4.40 -5.74
N VAL A 43 -1.73 5.44 -5.23
CA VAL A 43 -3.09 5.32 -4.71
C VAL A 43 -4.10 5.06 -5.83
N SER A 44 -4.05 5.84 -6.91
CA SER A 44 -4.98 5.72 -8.04
C SER A 44 -4.81 4.42 -8.82
N ARG A 45 -3.62 3.81 -8.75
CA ARG A 45 -3.27 2.58 -9.45
C ARG A 45 -3.59 1.32 -8.65
N CYS A 46 -3.93 1.44 -7.38
CA CYS A 46 -4.41 0.32 -6.58
C CYS A 46 -5.71 -0.21 -7.20
N PRO A 47 -5.75 -1.46 -7.70
CA PRO A 47 -6.91 -1.98 -8.44
C PRO A 47 -8.19 -2.03 -7.61
N THR A 48 -8.06 -2.34 -6.31
CA THR A 48 -9.19 -2.46 -5.37
C THR A 48 -9.44 -1.19 -4.56
N LYS A 49 -8.60 -0.15 -4.72
CA LYS A 49 -8.66 1.11 -3.96
C LYS A 49 -8.55 0.91 -2.44
N ALA A 50 -7.81 -0.12 -2.02
CA ALA A 50 -7.52 -0.41 -0.62
C ALA A 50 -6.51 0.56 0.04
N LEU A 51 -5.82 1.37 -0.77
CA LEU A 51 -4.89 2.41 -0.31
C LEU A 51 -5.61 3.74 -0.19
N GLN A 52 -5.46 4.41 0.96
CA GLN A 52 -6.05 5.74 1.19
C GLN A 52 -5.08 6.66 1.92
N ILE A 53 -5.09 7.94 1.55
CA ILE A 53 -4.37 8.98 2.30
C ILE A 53 -5.33 9.58 3.31
N LYS A 54 -4.94 9.58 4.57
CA LYS A 54 -5.70 10.16 5.68
C LYS A 54 -4.81 11.05 6.52
N ASP A 55 -5.44 11.97 7.24
CA ASP A 55 -4.74 12.67 8.30
C ASP A 55 -4.33 11.68 9.38
N ALA A 56 -3.16 11.90 10.00
CA ALA A 56 -2.59 10.99 10.99
C ALA A 56 -3.53 10.73 12.19
N LYS A 57 -4.48 11.64 12.42
CA LYS A 57 -5.50 11.58 13.48
C LYS A 57 -6.63 10.61 13.17
N ASP A 58 -6.93 10.41 11.89
CA ASP A 58 -8.11 9.69 11.39
C ASP A 58 -7.77 8.29 10.85
N VAL A 59 -6.50 7.87 10.99
CA VAL A 59 -6.06 6.53 10.62
C VAL A 59 -6.75 5.49 11.50
N ARG A 60 -7.40 4.52 10.87
CA ARG A 60 -8.06 3.41 11.56
C ARG A 60 -7.01 2.50 12.20
N LYS A 61 -7.28 2.04 13.42
CA LYS A 61 -6.45 1.07 14.14
C LYS A 61 -7.24 -0.22 14.31
N ASP A 62 -7.20 -1.07 13.29
CA ASP A 62 -7.82 -2.39 13.28
C ASP A 62 -6.77 -3.46 12.95
N ALA A 63 -7.06 -4.72 13.28
CA ALA A 63 -6.15 -5.85 13.10
C ALA A 63 -5.68 -6.04 11.64
N HIS A 64 -6.45 -5.57 10.66
CA HIS A 64 -6.15 -5.71 9.24
C HIS A 64 -5.70 -4.41 8.57
N ILE A 65 -5.45 -3.35 9.34
CA ILE A 65 -5.00 -2.07 8.80
C ILE A 65 -3.49 -1.92 9.01
N SER A 66 -2.77 -1.64 7.92
CA SER A 66 -1.38 -1.19 7.99
C SER A 66 -1.32 0.31 7.69
N SER A 67 -0.51 1.05 8.44
CA SER A 67 -0.33 2.49 8.23
C SER A 67 1.13 2.85 8.01
N VAL A 68 1.38 3.80 7.11
CA VAL A 68 2.69 4.43 6.87
C VAL A 68 2.58 5.92 7.14
N ALA A 69 3.37 6.45 8.08
CA ALA A 69 3.45 7.90 8.27
C ALA A 69 4.31 8.52 7.15
N LEU A 70 3.76 9.46 6.39
CA LEU A 70 4.43 10.10 5.25
C LEU A 70 5.05 11.45 5.63
N ASN A 71 4.37 12.18 6.51
CA ASN A 71 4.83 13.43 7.12
C ASN A 71 4.13 13.60 8.48
N ASP A 72 4.22 14.80 9.08
CA ASP A 72 3.64 15.05 10.41
C ASP A 72 2.10 15.14 10.41
N SER A 73 1.51 15.34 9.23
CA SER A 73 0.06 15.52 9.06
C SER A 73 -0.63 14.32 8.43
N GLN A 74 0.05 13.58 7.56
CA GLN A 74 -0.57 12.61 6.65
C GLN A 74 0.04 11.21 6.75
N CYS A 75 -0.84 10.22 6.63
CA CYS A 75 -0.52 8.81 6.63
C CYS A 75 -1.16 8.12 5.42
N LEU A 76 -0.47 7.10 4.89
CA LEU A 76 -1.04 6.14 3.96
C LEU A 76 -1.62 4.97 4.77
N GLU A 77 -2.93 4.80 4.70
CA GLU A 77 -3.66 3.66 5.24
C GLU A 77 -3.80 2.57 4.17
N ILE A 78 -3.59 1.33 4.57
CA ILE A 78 -3.73 0.13 3.75
C ILE A 78 -4.74 -0.78 4.42
N ASP A 79 -5.86 -1.05 3.74
CA ASP A 79 -6.84 -2.05 4.18
C ASP A 79 -6.48 -3.42 3.61
N ASN A 80 -5.85 -4.27 4.43
CA ASN A 80 -5.32 -5.55 3.94
C ASN A 80 -6.43 -6.56 3.60
N LYS A 81 -7.66 -6.38 4.11
CA LYS A 81 -8.79 -7.24 3.72
C LYS A 81 -9.25 -7.00 2.29
N ASP A 82 -9.16 -5.76 1.85
CA ASP A 82 -9.57 -5.33 0.50
C ASP A 82 -8.37 -5.30 -0.48
N CYS A 83 -7.16 -5.65 -0.03
CA CYS A 83 -5.93 -5.56 -0.81
C CYS A 83 -5.66 -6.78 -1.73
N VAL A 84 -6.61 -7.70 -1.89
CA VAL A 84 -6.50 -8.89 -2.76
C VAL A 84 -7.82 -9.22 -3.43
#